data_AF-A0A067GC55-F1
#
_entry.id   AF-A0A067GC55-F1
#
_cell.length_a   1.000
_cell.length_b   1.000
_cell.length_c   1.000
_cell.angle_alpha   90.00
_cell.angle_beta   90.00
_cell.angle_gamma   90.00
#
_symmetry.space_group_name_H-M   'P 1'
#
loop_
_entity.id
_entity.type
_entity.pdbx_description
1 polymer ?
#
loop_
_entity_poly.entity_id
_entity_poly.type
_entity_poly.pdbx_seq_one_letter_code
_entity_poly.pdbx_strand_id
1 'polypeptide(L)'
;MIELFAFSIILQSNFSVHNISRNKTVIIVSRKPQNRPPKRITTPLNCVKNQTQTCPTNYPKTSQTQESISDYSIPPTSTCPDYFRWIHEDLSPWKVTGITRDMLERANQTAHFRLILVNNKVYIHKYKQSIQTRDVFTIWGILQLLRKYPGRLPDLELMFDCDDRPVIRSRDYSGPNNKGPPPLFRYSGDRWTMDIVFPDWSFWG
;
A
#
# COMPACT_ATOMS: atom_id res chain seq x y z
N MET A 1 10.81 0.26 -6.16
CA MET A 1 9.63 1.11 -5.83
C MET A 1 8.69 0.37 -4.89
N ILE A 2 8.01 -0.71 -5.30
CA ILE A 2 7.23 -1.57 -4.39
C ILE A 2 8.10 -2.61 -3.69
N GLU A 3 9.18 -3.10 -4.34
CA GLU A 3 10.11 -4.05 -3.74
C GLU A 3 10.61 -3.53 -2.38
N LEU A 4 11.05 -2.28 -2.25
CA LEU A 4 11.52 -1.74 -0.96
C LEU A 4 10.40 -1.51 0.07
N PHE A 5 9.21 -1.11 -0.37
CA PHE A 5 8.04 -0.94 0.51
C PHE A 5 7.51 -2.30 1.02
N ALA A 6 7.50 -3.32 0.16
CA ALA A 6 7.11 -4.68 0.50
C ALA A 6 8.21 -5.40 1.29
N PHE A 7 9.49 -5.28 0.92
CA PHE A 7 10.61 -5.88 1.65
C PHE A 7 10.77 -5.28 3.06
N SER A 8 10.55 -3.97 3.24
CA SER A 8 10.59 -3.36 4.58
C SER A 8 9.48 -3.87 5.50
N ILE A 9 8.31 -4.20 4.96
CA ILE A 9 7.19 -4.79 5.72
C ILE A 9 7.44 -6.29 5.98
N ILE A 10 8.02 -7.00 5.03
CA ILE A 10 8.26 -8.46 5.09
C ILE A 10 9.40 -8.83 6.07
N LEU A 11 10.42 -7.99 6.24
CA LEU A 11 11.58 -8.32 7.11
C LEU A 11 11.36 -8.08 8.61
N GLN A 12 10.26 -7.46 9.04
CA GLN A 12 10.09 -6.98 10.42
C GLN A 12 8.81 -7.44 11.13
N SER A 13 7.98 -8.29 10.50
CA SER A 13 6.70 -8.70 11.07
C SER A 13 6.61 -10.22 11.29
N ASN A 14 6.96 -10.66 12.51
CA ASN A 14 6.48 -11.94 13.04
C ASN A 14 5.05 -11.72 13.55
N PHE A 15 4.07 -11.89 12.67
CA PHE A 15 2.66 -11.69 13.02
C PHE A 15 1.90 -13.03 12.99
N SER A 16 1.32 -13.40 14.13
CA SER A 16 0.47 -14.59 14.30
C SER A 16 -0.99 -14.14 14.34
N VAL A 17 -1.86 -14.81 13.59
CA VAL A 17 -3.31 -14.59 13.63
C VAL A 17 -4.01 -15.93 13.72
N HIS A 18 -4.85 -16.08 14.75
CA HIS A 18 -5.78 -17.19 14.89
C HIS A 18 -7.22 -16.74 14.63
N ASN A 19 -7.93 -17.66 13.97
CA ASN A 19 -9.39 -17.84 13.85
C ASN A 19 -10.25 -16.80 13.15
N ILE A 20 -10.97 -17.31 12.16
CA ILE A 20 -11.84 -16.60 11.25
C ILE A 20 -13.18 -17.32 11.22
N SER A 21 -14.21 -16.61 11.65
CA SER A 21 -15.59 -17.06 11.60
C SER A 21 -16.30 -16.36 10.44
N ARG A 22 -17.26 -17.04 9.81
CA ARG A 22 -18.09 -16.47 8.71
C ARG A 22 -18.99 -15.29 9.15
N ASN A 23 -18.87 -14.84 10.39
CA ASN A 23 -18.98 -13.43 10.81
C ASN A 23 -17.62 -13.06 11.43
N LYS A 24 -16.86 -12.11 10.84
CA LYS A 24 -15.40 -11.86 10.96
C LYS A 24 -14.51 -12.67 10.02
N THR A 25 -14.47 -12.27 8.75
CA THR A 25 -13.55 -12.82 7.74
C THR A 25 -12.17 -12.17 7.81
N VAL A 26 -11.22 -12.80 8.51
CA VAL A 26 -9.77 -12.73 8.20
C VAL A 26 -9.45 -13.89 7.21
N ILE A 27 -8.36 -13.86 6.45
CA ILE A 27 -7.78 -15.06 5.82
C ILE A 27 -6.28 -15.00 6.11
N ILE A 28 -5.74 -16.10 6.66
CA ILE A 28 -4.34 -16.28 7.02
C ILE A 28 -3.60 -16.83 5.79
N VAL A 29 -2.62 -16.10 5.27
CA VAL A 29 -1.65 -16.68 4.34
C VAL A 29 -0.50 -17.27 5.15
N SER A 30 -0.49 -18.59 5.31
CA SER A 30 0.74 -19.35 5.46
C SER A 30 1.36 -19.46 4.07
N ARG A 31 2.52 -18.83 3.85
CA ARG A 31 3.38 -19.26 2.74
C ARG A 31 4.37 -20.29 3.26
N LYS A 32 4.17 -21.56 2.89
CA LYS A 32 5.31 -22.39 2.50
C LYS A 32 6.07 -21.63 1.40
N PRO A 33 7.40 -21.61 1.39
CA PRO A 33 8.16 -21.03 0.30
C PRO A 33 7.72 -21.71 -1.00
N GLN A 34 7.09 -20.95 -1.89
CA GLN A 34 6.91 -21.42 -3.26
C GLN A 34 8.29 -21.39 -3.90
N ASN A 35 8.88 -22.56 -4.11
CA ASN A 35 10.12 -22.77 -4.86
C ASN A 35 9.96 -22.45 -6.37
N ARG A 36 9.06 -21.54 -6.74
CA ARG A 36 8.88 -21.11 -8.13
C ARG A 36 9.37 -19.68 -8.26
N PRO A 37 10.31 -19.40 -9.18
CA PRO A 37 10.81 -18.06 -9.37
C PRO A 37 9.63 -17.12 -9.69
N PRO A 38 9.60 -15.90 -9.11
CA PRO A 38 8.54 -14.94 -9.38
C PRO A 38 8.53 -14.65 -10.89
N LYS A 39 7.45 -15.06 -11.56
CA LYS A 39 7.25 -14.76 -12.98
C LYS A 39 7.13 -13.25 -13.14
N ARG A 40 8.09 -12.65 -13.84
CA ARG A 40 8.11 -11.22 -14.12
C ARG A 40 6.99 -10.93 -15.12
N ILE A 41 5.89 -10.35 -14.65
CA ILE A 41 4.83 -9.86 -15.53
C ILE A 41 5.22 -8.44 -15.93
N THR A 42 5.61 -8.28 -17.19
CA THR A 42 5.85 -6.97 -17.80
C THR A 42 4.58 -6.58 -18.54
N THR A 43 3.86 -5.58 -18.03
CA THR A 43 2.73 -4.99 -18.72
C THR A 43 3.19 -3.71 -19.41
N PRO A 44 3.43 -3.72 -20.74
CA PRO A 44 3.85 -2.51 -21.44
C PRO A 44 2.71 -1.49 -21.37
N LEU A 45 2.98 -0.34 -20.74
CA LEU A 45 2.11 0.82 -20.80
C LEU A 45 2.30 1.47 -22.17
N ASN A 46 1.51 1.04 -23.16
CA ASN A 46 1.55 1.63 -24.50
C ASN A 46 0.69 2.90 -24.52
N CYS A 47 1.28 4.03 -24.12
CA CYS A 47 0.63 5.33 -24.16
C CYS A 47 0.83 5.96 -25.53
N VAL A 48 -0.07 5.68 -26.47
CA VAL A 48 -0.09 6.34 -27.78
C VAL A 48 -0.57 7.78 -27.60
N LYS A 49 0.28 8.77 -27.90
CA LYS A 49 0.03 10.21 -27.66
C LYS A 49 -1.20 10.80 -28.38
N ASN A 50 -1.85 10.04 -29.27
CA ASN A 50 -2.90 10.53 -30.18
C ASN A 50 -4.24 9.80 -30.06
N GLN A 51 -4.48 9.01 -29.01
CA GLN A 51 -5.78 8.39 -28.76
C GLN A 51 -6.61 9.25 -27.81
N THR A 52 -7.93 9.29 -28.04
CA THR A 52 -8.92 9.72 -27.04
C THR A 52 -8.60 9.05 -25.70
N GLN A 53 -8.87 9.72 -24.56
CA GLN A 53 -8.48 9.36 -23.19
C GLN A 53 -9.00 7.99 -22.65
N THR A 54 -9.25 7.01 -23.51
CA THR A 54 -9.67 5.66 -23.15
C THR A 54 -8.53 4.68 -23.36
N CYS A 55 -8.14 4.01 -22.27
CA CYS A 55 -7.22 2.88 -22.34
C CYS A 55 -7.93 1.68 -22.99
N PRO A 56 -7.29 0.92 -23.89
CA PRO A 56 -7.87 -0.29 -24.45
C PRO A 56 -8.24 -1.30 -23.35
N THR A 57 -9.49 -1.77 -23.34
CA THR A 57 -10.00 -2.78 -22.38
C THR A 57 -9.37 -4.17 -22.58
N ASN A 58 -8.71 -4.41 -23.73
CA ASN A 58 -7.99 -5.64 -24.07
C ASN A 58 -6.63 -5.73 -23.35
N TYR A 59 -6.65 -5.59 -22.03
CA TYR A 59 -5.48 -5.84 -21.22
C TYR A 59 -5.19 -7.35 -21.21
N PRO A 60 -3.97 -7.80 -21.58
CA PRO A 60 -3.67 -9.22 -21.61
C PRO A 60 -3.83 -9.82 -20.21
N LYS A 61 -4.80 -10.73 -20.06
CA LYS A 61 -4.99 -11.55 -18.85
C LYS A 61 -3.94 -12.67 -18.76
N THR A 62 -3.24 -12.93 -19.86
CA THR A 62 -2.34 -14.07 -20.03
C THR A 62 -0.90 -13.60 -19.94
N SER A 63 -0.17 -14.16 -18.98
CA SER A 63 1.26 -13.96 -18.78
C SER A 63 2.01 -14.33 -20.06
N GLN A 64 2.73 -13.39 -20.67
CA GLN A 64 3.77 -13.76 -21.61
C GLN A 64 4.95 -14.29 -20.79
N THR A 65 5.27 -15.56 -20.96
CA THR A 65 6.54 -16.13 -20.50
C THR A 65 7.61 -15.52 -21.38
N GLN A 66 8.15 -14.37 -20.99
CA GLN A 66 9.46 -14.00 -21.50
C GLN A 66 10.44 -14.91 -20.77
N GLU A 67 10.99 -15.86 -21.51
CA GLU A 67 12.25 -16.52 -21.15
C GLU A 67 13.23 -15.44 -20.69
N SER A 68 13.93 -15.75 -19.61
CA SER A 68 14.89 -14.91 -18.90
C SER A 68 15.61 -13.95 -19.85
N ILE A 69 15.08 -12.71 -19.96
CA ILE A 69 15.91 -11.59 -20.32
C ILE A 69 16.81 -11.43 -19.11
N SER A 70 18.02 -11.96 -19.28
CA SER A 70 19.19 -11.72 -18.46
C SER A 70 19.08 -10.32 -17.87
N ASP A 71 19.06 -10.31 -16.54
CA ASP A 71 19.43 -9.19 -15.69
C ASP A 71 19.68 -7.92 -16.51
N TYR A 72 18.62 -7.12 -16.71
CA TYR A 72 18.80 -5.74 -17.13
C TYR A 72 19.64 -5.18 -16.00
N SER A 73 20.96 -5.14 -16.24
CA SER A 73 21.99 -4.78 -15.30
C SER A 73 21.61 -3.43 -14.75
N ILE A 74 20.86 -3.43 -13.65
CA ILE A 74 20.70 -2.26 -12.82
C ILE A 74 22.14 -2.01 -12.38
N PRO A 75 22.76 -0.89 -12.78
CA PRO A 75 24.12 -0.62 -12.37
C PRO A 75 24.18 -0.82 -10.85
N PRO A 76 25.21 -1.49 -10.31
CA PRO A 76 25.32 -1.78 -8.86
C PRO A 76 25.37 -0.51 -7.98
N THR A 77 25.20 0.66 -8.59
CA THR A 77 25.18 2.00 -8.03
C THR A 77 23.79 2.63 -7.99
N SER A 78 22.69 1.92 -8.27
CA SER A 78 21.35 2.53 -8.15
C SER A 78 20.98 2.70 -6.67
N THR A 79 21.56 3.70 -6.02
CA THR A 79 21.17 4.15 -4.69
C THR A 79 19.66 4.41 -4.72
N CYS A 80 18.95 3.89 -3.72
CA CYS A 80 17.53 4.19 -3.56
C CYS A 80 17.36 5.71 -3.50
N PRO A 81 16.52 6.34 -4.35
CA PRO A 81 16.36 7.77 -4.31
C PRO A 81 16.06 8.30 -2.91
N ASP A 82 16.73 9.38 -2.51
CA ASP A 82 16.72 9.94 -1.15
C ASP A 82 15.33 10.19 -0.56
N TYR A 83 14.34 10.47 -1.40
CA TYR A 83 12.96 10.71 -0.97
C TYR A 83 12.29 9.44 -0.43
N PHE A 84 12.76 8.24 -0.79
CA PHE A 84 12.24 7.00 -0.23
C PHE A 84 12.67 6.77 1.23
N ARG A 85 13.66 7.53 1.76
CA ARG A 85 14.01 7.45 3.18
C ARG A 85 12.79 7.70 4.07
N TRP A 86 11.90 8.59 3.64
CA TRP A 86 10.72 9.00 4.40
C TRP A 86 9.76 7.84 4.64
N ILE A 87 9.74 6.82 3.80
CA ILE A 87 8.96 5.60 4.05
C ILE A 87 9.41 4.94 5.35
N HIS A 88 10.72 4.85 5.58
CA HIS A 88 11.26 4.22 6.78
C HIS A 88 10.99 5.06 8.02
N GLU A 89 11.02 6.39 7.89
CA GLU A 89 10.67 7.31 8.96
C GLU A 89 9.18 7.23 9.31
N ASP A 90 8.30 7.31 8.31
CA ASP A 90 6.85 7.26 8.48
C ASP A 90 6.39 5.91 9.08
N LEU A 91 7.03 4.80 8.71
CA LEU A 91 6.70 3.47 9.23
C LEU A 91 7.46 3.11 10.53
N SER A 92 8.41 3.94 10.96
CA SER A 92 9.20 3.70 12.17
C SER A 92 8.38 3.46 13.44
N PRO A 93 7.18 4.08 13.66
CA PRO A 93 6.42 3.86 14.88
C PRO A 93 5.96 2.41 15.10
N TRP A 94 5.85 1.64 14.02
CA TRP A 94 5.41 0.23 14.04
C TRP A 94 6.54 -0.77 13.77
N LYS A 95 7.79 -0.29 13.64
CA LYS A 95 8.94 -1.12 13.24
C LYS A 95 9.17 -2.32 14.16
N VAL A 96 8.98 -2.14 15.47
CA VAL A 96 9.26 -3.16 16.50
C VAL A 96 7.98 -3.89 16.92
N THR A 97 6.88 -3.15 17.05
CA THR A 97 5.62 -3.65 17.59
C THR A 97 4.70 -4.26 16.54
N GLY A 98 4.92 -3.91 15.26
CA GLY A 98 3.99 -4.23 14.18
C GLY A 98 2.68 -3.44 14.28
N ILE A 99 1.78 -3.74 13.35
CA ILE A 99 0.44 -3.15 13.30
C ILE A 99 -0.57 -4.20 13.75
N THR A 100 -1.25 -3.94 14.87
CA THR A 100 -2.30 -4.85 15.35
C THR A 100 -3.67 -4.54 14.75
N ARG A 101 -4.59 -5.51 14.82
CA ARG A 101 -5.96 -5.30 14.34
C ARG A 101 -6.67 -4.18 15.10
N ASP A 102 -6.48 -4.10 16.42
CA ASP A 102 -7.05 -3.03 17.25
C ASP A 102 -6.54 -1.65 16.81
N MET A 103 -5.23 -1.53 16.54
CA MET A 103 -4.64 -0.27 16.04
C MET A 103 -5.24 0.15 14.70
N LEU A 104 -5.41 -0.79 13.77
CA LEU A 104 -6.01 -0.50 12.47
C LEU A 104 -7.48 -0.08 12.60
N GLU A 105 -8.26 -0.73 13.46
CA GLU A 105 -9.67 -0.38 13.67
C GLU A 105 -9.84 0.99 14.34
N ARG A 106 -8.89 1.44 15.17
CA ARG A 106 -8.92 2.79 15.74
C ARG A 106 -8.79 3.89 14.68
N ALA A 107 -8.14 3.62 13.54
CA ALA A 107 -8.06 4.56 12.42
C ALA A 107 -9.43 4.86 11.79
N ASN A 108 -10.44 4.00 11.99
CA ASN A 108 -11.79 4.18 11.45
C ASN A 108 -12.44 5.50 11.90
N GLN A 109 -12.08 5.99 13.10
CA GLN A 109 -12.62 7.23 13.65
C GLN A 109 -12.43 8.44 12.71
N THR A 110 -11.34 8.45 11.93
CA THR A 110 -11.00 9.55 11.03
C THR A 110 -10.88 9.11 9.57
N ALA A 111 -10.74 7.82 9.28
CA ALA A 111 -10.60 7.33 7.91
C ALA A 111 -11.84 7.64 7.05
N HIS A 112 -11.59 7.99 5.80
CA HIS A 112 -12.59 8.12 4.75
C HIS A 112 -12.93 6.77 4.11
N PHE A 113 -11.91 5.96 3.85
CA PHE A 113 -12.10 4.62 3.31
C PHE A 113 -11.01 3.65 3.77
N ARG A 114 -11.36 2.37 3.81
CA ARG A 114 -10.44 1.24 3.94
C ARG A 114 -10.25 0.59 2.58
N LEU A 115 -9.00 0.36 2.20
CA LEU A 115 -8.62 -0.43 1.05
C LEU A 115 -8.09 -1.78 1.50
N ILE A 116 -8.61 -2.86 0.93
CA ILE A 116 -8.19 -4.23 1.20
C ILE A 116 -7.70 -4.83 -0.10
N LEU A 117 -6.45 -5.27 -0.14
CA LEU A 117 -5.87 -6.01 -1.25
C LEU A 117 -5.71 -7.47 -0.82
N VAL A 118 -6.43 -8.37 -1.46
CA VAL A 118 -6.32 -9.82 -1.22
C VAL A 118 -6.34 -10.55 -2.54
N ASN A 119 -5.38 -11.45 -2.76
CA ASN A 119 -5.28 -12.24 -4.00
C ASN A 119 -5.30 -11.37 -5.28
N ASN A 120 -4.56 -10.25 -5.26
CA ASN A 120 -4.49 -9.28 -6.35
C ASN A 120 -5.86 -8.67 -6.74
N LYS A 121 -6.82 -8.66 -5.81
CA LYS A 121 -8.12 -7.99 -5.93
C LYS A 121 -8.24 -6.91 -4.86
N VAL A 122 -8.73 -5.75 -5.28
CA VAL A 122 -8.96 -4.60 -4.39
C VAL A 122 -10.42 -4.54 -3.99
N TYR A 123 -10.66 -4.37 -2.70
CA TYR A 123 -11.96 -4.12 -2.10
C TYR A 123 -11.90 -2.78 -1.36
N ILE A 124 -12.96 -1.99 -1.47
CA ILE A 124 -13.06 -0.68 -0.83
C ILE A 124 -14.26 -0.71 0.12
N HIS A 125 -14.03 -0.27 1.35
CA HIS A 125 -15.09 0.01 2.31
C HIS A 125 -15.06 1.51 2.63
N LYS A 126 -16.14 2.23 2.33
CA LYS A 126 -16.24 3.67 2.59
C LYS A 126 -16.86 3.91 3.96
N TYR A 127 -16.23 4.74 4.78
CA TYR A 127 -16.72 5.14 6.10
C TYR A 127 -17.43 6.50 6.05
N LYS A 128 -16.84 7.48 5.34
CA LYS A 128 -17.41 8.82 5.16
C LYS A 128 -17.09 9.35 3.76
N GLN A 129 -17.79 10.41 3.36
CA GLN A 129 -17.57 11.08 2.09
C GLN A 129 -16.26 11.87 2.13
N SER A 130 -15.45 11.71 1.08
CA SER A 130 -14.25 12.51 0.87
C SER A 130 -14.62 13.90 0.34
N ILE A 131 -13.78 14.89 0.64
CA ILE A 131 -13.82 16.16 -0.07
C ILE A 131 -13.58 15.87 -1.56
N GLN A 132 -14.43 16.44 -2.43
CA GLN A 132 -14.33 16.33 -3.89
C GLN A 132 -14.18 14.87 -4.37
N THR A 133 -13.26 14.62 -5.30
CA THR A 133 -12.97 13.31 -5.92
C THR A 133 -11.67 12.70 -5.41
N ARG A 134 -11.17 13.16 -4.26
CA ARG A 134 -9.84 12.78 -3.76
C ARG A 134 -9.70 11.29 -3.50
N ASP A 135 -10.73 10.66 -2.92
CA ASP A 135 -10.76 9.21 -2.72
C ASP A 135 -10.73 8.46 -4.07
N VAL A 136 -11.49 8.91 -5.06
CA VAL A 136 -11.53 8.31 -6.41
C VAL A 136 -10.15 8.32 -7.06
N PHE A 137 -9.43 9.45 -7.02
CA PHE A 137 -8.11 9.56 -7.64
C PHE A 137 -7.03 8.79 -6.90
N THR A 138 -7.06 8.78 -5.56
CA THR A 138 -6.18 7.92 -4.75
C THR A 138 -6.40 6.44 -5.06
N ILE A 139 -7.66 5.99 -5.13
CA ILE A 139 -8.00 4.62 -5.53
C ILE A 139 -7.52 4.34 -6.95
N TRP A 140 -7.72 5.27 -7.89
CA TRP A 140 -7.28 5.11 -9.27
C TRP A 140 -5.75 4.99 -9.40
N GLY A 141 -4.98 5.77 -8.64
CA GLY A 141 -3.53 5.68 -8.55
C GLY A 141 -3.06 4.32 -8.06
N ILE A 142 -3.70 3.78 -7.03
CA ILE A 142 -3.41 2.43 -6.50
C ILE A 142 -3.73 1.35 -7.54
N LEU A 143 -4.83 1.50 -8.29
CA LEU A 143 -5.15 0.59 -9.40
C LEU A 143 -4.09 0.65 -10.53
N GLN A 144 -3.52 1.82 -10.81
CA GLN A 144 -2.41 1.91 -11.77
C GLN A 144 -1.15 1.21 -11.26
N LEU A 145 -0.83 1.32 -9.96
CA LEU A 145 0.29 0.61 -9.35
C LEU A 145 0.12 -0.91 -9.45
N LEU A 146 -1.09 -1.41 -9.18
CA LEU A 146 -1.41 -2.85 -9.30
C LEU A 146 -1.29 -3.36 -10.74
N ARG A 147 -1.68 -2.55 -11.73
CA ARG A 147 -1.50 -2.87 -13.16
C ARG A 147 -0.04 -2.92 -13.57
N LYS A 148 0.78 -2.03 -13.01
CA LYS A 148 2.22 -1.95 -13.30
C LYS A 148 3.03 -3.07 -12.61
N TYR A 149 2.59 -3.52 -11.44
CA TYR A 149 3.29 -4.53 -10.64
C TYR A 149 2.37 -5.69 -10.20
N PRO A 150 1.74 -6.40 -11.14
CA PRO A 150 0.76 -7.43 -10.81
C PRO A 150 1.44 -8.60 -10.09
N GLY A 151 0.80 -9.10 -9.02
CA GLY A 151 1.30 -10.22 -8.21
C GLY A 151 2.52 -9.91 -7.34
N ARG A 152 3.03 -8.66 -7.33
CA ARG A 152 4.15 -8.26 -6.47
C ARG A 152 3.72 -7.68 -5.13
N LEU A 153 2.49 -7.19 -5.04
CA LEU A 153 1.96 -6.65 -3.80
C LEU A 153 1.44 -7.79 -2.90
N PRO A 154 1.81 -7.80 -1.61
CA PRO A 154 1.26 -8.75 -0.66
C PRO A 154 -0.21 -8.42 -0.36
N ASP A 155 -0.89 -9.34 0.30
CA ASP A 155 -2.20 -9.05 0.87
C ASP A 155 -2.02 -7.99 1.99
N LEU A 156 -2.84 -6.93 1.97
CA LEU A 156 -2.72 -5.79 2.88
C LEU A 156 -4.05 -5.06 3.09
N GLU A 157 -4.14 -4.33 4.20
CA GLU A 157 -5.25 -3.41 4.51
C GLU A 157 -4.70 -2.03 4.84
N LEU A 158 -5.25 -0.99 4.20
CA LEU A 158 -4.83 0.40 4.37
C LEU A 158 -6.04 1.25 4.75
N MET A 159 -5.83 2.20 5.65
CA MET A 159 -6.83 3.18 6.08
C MET A 159 -6.42 4.53 5.53
N PHE A 160 -7.31 5.20 4.80
CA PHE A 160 -7.02 6.49 4.17
C PHE A 160 -7.89 7.59 4.75
N ASP A 161 -7.29 8.73 5.04
CA ASP A 161 -7.99 9.97 5.33
C ASP A 161 -7.62 11.05 4.30
N CYS A 162 -8.63 11.49 3.54
CA CYS A 162 -8.51 12.37 2.39
C CYS A 162 -8.47 13.88 2.71
N ASP A 163 -8.49 14.31 3.97
CA ASP A 163 -8.36 15.75 4.29
C ASP A 163 -6.88 16.19 4.32
N ASP A 164 -6.67 17.51 4.30
CA ASP A 164 -5.33 18.12 4.10
C ASP A 164 -4.43 18.15 5.34
N ARG A 165 -4.96 18.00 6.56
CA ARG A 165 -4.18 18.16 7.79
C ARG A 165 -3.99 16.83 8.50
N PRO A 166 -2.77 16.52 8.99
CA PRO A 166 -2.51 15.30 9.74
C PRO A 166 -3.22 15.32 11.10
N VAL A 167 -3.58 14.15 11.62
CA VAL A 167 -4.47 14.02 12.80
C VAL A 167 -3.92 13.09 13.88
N ILE A 168 -2.96 12.24 13.57
CA ILE A 168 -2.39 11.29 14.52
C ILE A 168 -1.23 11.97 15.26
N ARG A 169 -1.55 12.72 16.32
CA ARG A 169 -0.56 13.50 17.08
C ARG A 169 0.36 12.60 17.89
N SER A 170 1.68 12.77 17.73
CA SER A 170 2.69 11.94 18.39
C SER A 170 2.58 11.94 19.91
N ARG A 171 2.24 13.09 20.51
CA ARG A 171 2.10 13.28 21.96
C ARG A 171 1.04 12.38 22.59
N ASP A 172 0.02 11.99 21.83
CA ASP A 172 -1.09 11.17 22.33
C ASP A 172 -0.66 9.71 22.51
N TYR A 173 0.54 9.35 22.03
CA TYR A 173 1.12 8.00 22.04
C TYR A 173 2.48 7.93 22.76
N SER A 174 2.83 8.92 23.60
CA SER A 174 4.11 8.89 24.38
C SER A 174 4.00 8.25 25.77
N GLY A 175 2.81 7.82 26.20
CA GLY A 175 2.54 7.38 27.58
C GLY A 175 2.73 5.87 27.87
N PRO A 176 2.80 5.47 29.16
CA PRO A 176 3.03 4.09 29.57
C PRO A 176 1.94 3.08 29.17
N ASN A 177 0.71 3.54 28.91
CA ASN A 177 -0.41 2.70 28.45
C ASN A 177 -0.69 2.87 26.94
N ASN A 178 0.33 3.28 26.18
CA ASN A 178 0.19 3.53 24.75
C ASN A 178 -0.12 2.22 23.98
N LYS A 179 -1.26 2.20 23.27
CA LYS A 179 -1.64 1.11 22.35
C LYS A 179 -1.02 1.25 20.94
N GLY A 180 -0.05 2.15 20.79
CA GLY A 180 0.57 2.58 19.54
C GLY A 180 -0.31 3.52 18.71
N PRO A 181 0.27 4.29 17.79
CA PRO A 181 -0.51 5.10 16.85
C PRO A 181 -1.31 4.21 15.88
N PRO A 182 -2.56 4.58 15.50
CA PRO A 182 -3.26 3.90 14.43
C PRO A 182 -2.60 4.24 13.07
N PRO A 183 -2.32 3.26 12.21
CA PRO A 183 -1.74 3.53 10.90
C PRO A 183 -2.79 4.14 9.97
N LEU A 184 -2.58 5.39 9.59
CA LEU A 184 -3.49 6.16 8.75
C LEU A 184 -2.70 6.85 7.65
N PHE A 185 -3.12 6.64 6.40
CA PHE A 185 -2.51 7.26 5.23
C PHE A 185 -3.16 8.61 4.92
N ARG A 186 -2.33 9.61 4.64
CA ARG A 186 -2.75 10.99 4.32
C ARG A 186 -1.83 11.62 3.27
N TYR A 187 -2.23 12.78 2.76
CA TYR A 187 -1.48 13.51 1.75
C TYR A 187 -0.40 14.45 2.31
N SER A 188 -0.45 14.73 3.61
CA SER A 188 0.51 15.58 4.31
C SER A 188 0.84 15.02 5.69
N GLY A 189 1.99 15.41 6.22
CA GLY A 189 2.46 15.07 7.55
C GLY A 189 3.42 16.13 8.06
N ASP A 190 3.59 16.18 9.37
CA ASP A 190 4.57 17.03 10.03
C ASP A 190 5.27 16.30 11.18
N ARG A 191 6.35 16.90 11.71
CA ARG A 191 7.20 16.33 12.78
C ARG A 191 6.48 16.00 14.10
N TRP A 192 5.24 16.47 14.28
CA TRP A 192 4.42 16.26 15.48
C TRP A 192 3.31 15.24 15.26
N THR A 193 3.27 14.63 14.08
CA THR A 193 2.27 13.65 13.67
C THR A 193 2.91 12.35 13.21
N MET A 194 2.13 11.28 13.25
CA MET A 194 2.53 9.92 12.87
C MET A 194 1.64 9.39 11.72
N ASP A 195 0.99 10.28 10.97
CA ASP A 195 0.29 9.94 9.75
C ASP A 195 1.30 9.47 8.69
N ILE A 196 0.94 8.44 7.92
CA ILE A 196 1.81 7.88 6.86
C ILE A 196 1.56 8.68 5.58
N VAL A 197 2.60 9.31 5.05
CA VAL A 197 2.43 10.13 3.85
C VAL A 197 2.26 9.24 2.62
N PHE A 198 1.19 9.51 1.86
CA PHE A 198 0.90 8.91 0.57
C PHE A 198 0.93 10.01 -0.50
N PRO A 199 1.39 9.72 -1.73
CA PRO A 199 1.31 10.69 -2.82
C PRO A 199 -0.09 11.26 -2.96
N ASP A 200 -0.17 12.58 -3.08
CA ASP A 200 -1.44 13.30 -3.09
C ASP A 200 -2.34 12.90 -4.27
N TRP A 201 -3.65 13.00 -4.08
CA TRP A 201 -4.65 12.69 -5.11
C TRP A 201 -4.43 13.50 -6.40
N SER A 202 -3.90 14.74 -6.28
CA SER A 202 -3.61 15.65 -7.39
C SER A 202 -2.58 15.12 -8.40
N PHE A 203 -1.78 14.10 -8.05
CA PHE A 203 -0.92 13.43 -9.01
C PHE A 203 -1.71 12.75 -10.14
N TRP A 204 -2.99 12.46 -9.91
CA TRP A 204 -3.83 11.69 -10.83
C TRP A 204 -5.06 12.44 -11.37
N GLY A 205 -5.46 13.55 -10.76
CA GLY A 205 -6.51 14.45 -11.27
C GLY A 205 -7.38 15.04 -10.18
#